data_AF-A0A7R9VN34-F1
#
_entry.id   AF-A0A7R9VN34-F1
#
_cell.length_a   1.000
_cell.length_b   1.000
_cell.length_c   1.000
_cell.angle_alpha   90.00
_cell.angle_beta   90.00
_cell.angle_gamma   90.00
#
_symmetry.space_group_name_H-M   'P 1'
#
loop_
_entity.id
_entity.type
_entity.pdbx_description
1 polymer ?
#
loop_
_entity_poly.entity_id
_entity_poly.type
_entity_poly.pdbx_seq_one_letter_code
_entity_poly.pdbx_strand_id
1 'polypeptide(L)'
;PVLRNNTISKTGHTELLAQTWYEGLTVKGNTSLNPFFYGTYMDVTKKGEPVQRTAKQAFQADAVGSLQQMTPSHFKKPHTFRLEWQPGDGGRLDWFTKGYRTGSDSNMDGVTGDGDGDDWIHAYSIKHENINSLMGSVIPGEPTYLIMNTAVSSTWGFPYDTPDWCPKCYDCTNSTCACAFNPGFCNMMKKGDVAMYVDHVRVYQSRDPTAHVGGNHTLGCDPPEYPTREFIRGHEYRYMRNPPFSYEDKHPIKYRIERGGGRCETDADCGGGGAGSTNSTNGTAAVNDDDN
;
A
#
# COMPACT_ATOMS: atom_id res chain seq x y z
N PRO A 1 -3.56 -15.10 -17.48
CA PRO A 1 -2.13 -14.66 -17.45
C PRO A 1 -1.21 -15.89 -17.52
N VAL A 2 -0.32 -15.95 -18.51
CA VAL A 2 0.68 -17.02 -18.59
C VAL A 2 1.63 -16.89 -17.39
N LEU A 3 1.75 -17.94 -16.60
CA LEU A 3 2.65 -18.01 -15.44
C LEU A 3 4.10 -17.82 -15.94
N ARG A 4 4.81 -16.84 -15.39
CA ARG A 4 6.23 -16.63 -15.72
C ARG A 4 7.07 -17.64 -14.94
N ASN A 5 7.87 -18.45 -15.62
CA ASN A 5 8.80 -19.38 -14.96
C ASN A 5 9.82 -18.60 -14.11
N ASN A 6 10.33 -19.26 -13.06
CA ASN A 6 11.45 -18.75 -12.27
C ASN A 6 12.61 -18.37 -13.19
N THR A 7 13.02 -17.11 -13.17
CA THR A 7 14.18 -16.65 -13.93
C THR A 7 15.12 -15.89 -13.02
N ILE A 8 16.39 -16.30 -13.04
CA ILE A 8 17.47 -15.49 -12.49
C ILE A 8 17.72 -14.38 -13.51
N SER A 9 17.47 -13.14 -13.11
CA SER A 9 17.79 -11.97 -13.94
C SER A 9 19.29 -11.93 -14.23
N LYS A 10 19.68 -11.27 -15.33
CA LYS A 10 21.10 -11.13 -15.71
C LYS A 10 21.96 -10.40 -14.66
N THR A 11 21.33 -9.72 -13.70
CA THR A 11 21.98 -9.02 -12.58
C THR A 11 22.01 -9.85 -11.30
N GLY A 12 21.63 -11.13 -11.33
CA GLY A 12 21.70 -12.04 -10.19
C GLY A 12 20.51 -11.97 -9.23
N HIS A 13 19.50 -11.13 -9.51
CA HIS A 13 18.26 -11.15 -8.72
C HIS A 13 17.39 -12.33 -9.16
N THR A 14 16.93 -13.13 -8.20
CA THR A 14 15.95 -14.18 -8.44
C THR A 14 14.56 -13.54 -8.52
N GLU A 15 13.94 -13.56 -9.70
CA GLU A 15 12.51 -13.26 -9.83
C GLU A 15 11.77 -14.56 -9.51
N LEU A 16 11.45 -14.77 -8.23
CA LEU A 16 10.67 -15.93 -7.80
C LEU A 16 9.19 -15.70 -8.10
N LEU A 17 8.49 -16.76 -8.51
CA LEU A 17 7.04 -16.74 -8.61
C LEU A 17 6.43 -16.33 -7.26
N ALA A 18 5.70 -15.22 -7.23
CA ALA A 18 5.05 -14.68 -6.03
C ALA A 18 4.06 -15.65 -5.33
N GLN A 19 3.78 -16.81 -5.93
CA GLN A 19 2.87 -17.84 -5.39
C GLN A 19 3.59 -18.98 -4.66
N THR A 20 4.93 -18.97 -4.54
CA THR A 20 5.67 -20.15 -4.04
C THR A 20 6.15 -20.06 -2.59
N TRP A 21 6.17 -18.89 -1.94
CA TRP A 21 6.68 -18.82 -0.56
C TRP A 21 5.60 -19.17 0.48
N TYR A 22 4.36 -18.77 0.25
CA TYR A 22 3.28 -18.93 1.21
C TYR A 22 2.17 -19.78 0.60
N GLU A 23 1.92 -20.93 1.21
CA GLU A 23 0.79 -21.78 0.87
C GLU A 23 -0.49 -21.28 1.54
N GLY A 24 -1.65 -21.56 0.95
CA GLY A 24 -2.95 -21.29 1.55
C GLY A 24 -3.42 -19.83 1.52
N LEU A 25 -2.72 -18.94 0.81
CA LEU A 25 -3.23 -17.60 0.50
C LEU A 25 -4.51 -17.71 -0.34
N THR A 26 -5.53 -16.93 0.02
CA THR A 26 -6.74 -16.82 -0.82
C THR A 26 -6.56 -15.64 -1.77
N VAL A 27 -6.72 -15.85 -3.08
CA VAL A 27 -6.77 -14.80 -4.10
C VAL A 27 -7.94 -15.10 -5.02
N LYS A 28 -8.94 -14.22 -5.08
CA LYS A 28 -10.16 -14.44 -5.87
C LYS A 28 -10.57 -13.20 -6.64
N GLY A 29 -11.44 -13.41 -7.62
CA GLY A 29 -12.01 -12.35 -8.44
C GLY A 29 -10.96 -11.59 -9.26
N ASN A 30 -11.09 -10.27 -9.35
CA ASN A 30 -10.18 -9.42 -10.13
C ASN A 30 -8.94 -9.00 -9.32
N THR A 31 -8.46 -9.89 -8.45
CA THR A 31 -7.28 -9.70 -7.60
C THR A 31 -6.16 -10.61 -8.07
N SER A 32 -4.92 -10.11 -8.06
CA SER A 32 -3.71 -10.90 -8.24
C SER A 32 -2.74 -10.67 -7.08
N LEU A 33 -1.80 -11.58 -6.83
CA LEU A 33 -0.69 -11.25 -5.92
C LEU A 33 0.13 -10.08 -6.48
N ASN A 34 0.69 -9.27 -5.58
CA ASN A 34 1.63 -8.22 -5.92
C ASN A 34 3.04 -8.83 -6.03
N PRO A 35 3.62 -8.99 -7.23
CA PRO A 35 4.92 -9.63 -7.38
C PRO A 35 6.09 -8.73 -6.99
N PHE A 36 5.90 -7.42 -6.88
CA PHE A 36 7.01 -6.46 -6.82
C PHE A 36 7.75 -6.39 -5.48
N PHE A 37 7.20 -7.01 -4.43
CA PHE A 37 7.84 -7.03 -3.10
C PHE A 37 7.92 -8.44 -2.50
N TYR A 38 7.53 -9.43 -3.28
CA TYR A 38 7.47 -10.81 -2.82
C TYR A 38 8.81 -11.49 -3.10
N GLY A 39 9.56 -11.82 -2.05
CA GLY A 39 10.86 -12.46 -2.19
C GLY A 39 11.84 -11.65 -3.05
N THR A 40 11.74 -10.31 -3.02
CA THR A 40 12.65 -9.44 -3.78
C THR A 40 13.90 -9.14 -2.95
N TYR A 41 15.07 -9.48 -3.47
CA TYR A 41 16.32 -9.09 -2.82
C TYR A 41 16.58 -7.59 -3.04
N MET A 42 16.46 -6.82 -1.97
CA MET A 42 16.72 -5.39 -1.95
C MET A 42 18.23 -5.18 -1.81
N ASP A 43 18.93 -5.13 -2.95
CA ASP A 43 20.40 -4.96 -3.03
C ASP A 43 20.86 -3.49 -2.93
N VAL A 44 22.17 -3.24 -2.88
CA VAL A 44 22.81 -1.92 -2.84
C VAL A 44 22.10 -0.93 -3.75
N THR A 45 21.75 0.23 -3.19
CA THR A 45 21.02 1.25 -3.94
C THR A 45 21.89 1.78 -5.09
N LYS A 46 21.27 1.92 -6.26
CA LYS A 46 21.93 2.49 -7.44
C LYS A 46 22.22 3.98 -7.23
N LYS A 47 23.26 4.45 -7.92
CA LYS A 47 23.65 5.87 -7.91
C LYS A 47 22.49 6.72 -8.43
N GLY A 48 22.03 7.70 -7.63
CA GLY A 48 20.98 8.66 -8.00
C GLY A 48 19.59 8.38 -7.42
N GLU A 49 19.40 7.27 -6.70
CA GLU A 49 18.17 7.03 -5.95
C GLU A 49 18.17 7.82 -4.61
N PRO A 50 16.99 8.25 -4.11
CA PRO A 50 16.87 9.15 -2.97
C PRO A 50 17.23 8.52 -1.62
N VAL A 51 17.26 7.17 -1.53
CA VAL A 51 17.53 6.44 -0.29
C VAL A 51 18.76 5.57 -0.52
N GLN A 52 19.82 5.70 0.31
CA GLN A 52 21.04 4.91 0.15
C GLN A 52 21.02 3.65 1.02
N ARG A 53 21.25 2.49 0.41
CA ARG A 53 21.53 1.20 1.08
C ARG A 53 22.87 0.66 0.63
N THR A 54 23.73 0.35 1.59
CA THR A 54 25.02 -0.33 1.39
C THR A 54 24.85 -1.84 1.31
N ALA A 55 25.91 -2.58 0.96
CA ALA A 55 25.87 -4.05 0.90
C ALA A 55 25.53 -4.70 2.24
N LYS A 56 25.86 -4.03 3.37
CA LYS A 56 25.51 -4.49 4.72
C LYS A 56 24.05 -4.23 5.10
N GLN A 57 23.36 -3.38 4.32
CA GLN A 57 21.95 -3.02 4.50
C GLN A 57 21.06 -3.68 3.44
N ALA A 58 21.61 -4.58 2.63
CA ALA A 58 20.82 -5.36 1.70
C ALA A 58 20.01 -6.41 2.49
N PHE A 59 18.75 -6.60 2.09
CA PHE A 59 17.85 -7.53 2.76
C PHE A 59 16.89 -8.17 1.77
N GLN A 60 16.37 -9.34 2.12
CA GLN A 60 15.32 -9.98 1.38
C GLN A 60 13.98 -9.37 1.79
N ALA A 61 13.31 -8.67 0.88
CA ALA A 61 11.97 -8.17 1.11
C ALA A 61 10.96 -9.32 1.01
N ASP A 62 10.06 -9.35 1.96
CA ASP A 62 9.03 -10.37 2.11
C ASP A 62 7.69 -9.70 2.41
N ALA A 63 7.33 -8.73 1.56
CA ALA A 63 6.02 -8.10 1.69
C ALA A 63 5.01 -8.95 0.92
N VAL A 64 4.05 -9.51 1.67
CA VAL A 64 2.92 -10.21 1.10
C VAL A 64 1.84 -9.18 0.79
N GLY A 65 1.43 -9.10 -0.47
CA GLY A 65 0.40 -8.16 -0.90
C GLY A 65 -0.35 -8.65 -2.13
N SER A 66 -1.47 -8.01 -2.40
CA SER A 66 -2.28 -8.26 -3.58
C SER A 66 -2.65 -6.95 -4.28
N LEU A 67 -2.98 -7.05 -5.56
CA LEU A 67 -3.41 -5.98 -6.43
C LEU A 67 -4.83 -6.28 -6.89
N GLN A 68 -5.79 -5.53 -6.35
CA GLN A 68 -7.15 -5.49 -6.89
C GLN A 68 -7.14 -4.61 -8.14
N GLN A 69 -7.44 -5.20 -9.30
CA GLN A 69 -7.48 -4.46 -10.54
C GLN A 69 -8.73 -3.59 -10.59
N MET A 70 -8.52 -2.29 -10.83
CA MET A 70 -9.60 -1.32 -11.00
C MET A 70 -10.23 -1.46 -12.39
N THR A 71 -11.51 -1.11 -12.49
CA THR A 71 -12.28 -1.09 -13.75
C THR A 71 -12.73 0.34 -14.06
N PRO A 72 -13.22 0.64 -15.28
CA PRO A 72 -13.73 1.97 -15.59
C PRO A 72 -14.83 2.48 -14.65
N SER A 73 -15.57 1.59 -13.97
CA SER A 73 -16.58 2.02 -13.01
C SER A 73 -15.98 2.65 -11.75
N HIS A 74 -14.82 2.18 -11.29
CA HIS A 74 -14.11 2.72 -10.12
C HIS A 74 -13.68 4.19 -10.29
N PHE A 75 -13.74 4.72 -11.51
CA PHE A 75 -13.46 6.12 -11.83
C PHE A 75 -14.72 6.97 -12.06
N LYS A 76 -15.92 6.37 -11.99
CA LYS A 76 -17.19 7.04 -12.29
C LYS A 76 -18.11 7.23 -11.07
N LYS A 77 -17.97 6.39 -10.04
CA LYS A 77 -18.77 6.47 -8.82
C LYS A 77 -17.97 5.96 -7.61
N PRO A 78 -18.44 6.21 -6.37
CA PRO A 78 -17.82 5.68 -5.18
C PRO A 78 -17.98 4.15 -5.07
N HIS A 79 -16.95 3.50 -4.52
CA HIS A 79 -16.92 2.06 -4.25
C HIS A 79 -16.57 1.80 -2.79
N THR A 80 -17.08 0.70 -2.22
CA THR A 80 -16.80 0.33 -0.83
C THR A 80 -15.83 -0.85 -0.78
N PHE A 81 -14.74 -0.66 -0.05
CA PHE A 81 -13.78 -1.71 0.30
C PHE A 81 -13.93 -2.05 1.77
N ARG A 82 -13.67 -3.31 2.13
CA ARG A 82 -13.72 -3.76 3.53
C ARG A 82 -12.49 -4.59 3.85
N LEU A 83 -11.89 -4.30 5.00
CA LEU A 83 -10.88 -5.12 5.65
C LEU A 83 -11.50 -5.70 6.92
N GLU A 84 -11.44 -7.01 7.08
CA GLU A 84 -11.61 -7.67 8.37
C GLU A 84 -10.22 -8.04 8.89
N TRP A 85 -9.88 -7.51 10.07
CA TRP A 85 -8.58 -7.71 10.69
C TRP A 85 -8.76 -8.38 12.04
N GLN A 86 -8.17 -9.55 12.18
CA GLN A 86 -8.11 -10.37 13.38
C GLN A 86 -6.64 -10.45 13.81
N PRO A 87 -6.21 -9.72 14.85
CA PRO A 87 -4.80 -9.54 15.18
C PRO A 87 -4.15 -10.75 15.86
N GLY A 88 -2.82 -10.80 15.81
CA GLY A 88 -2.00 -11.70 16.62
C GLY A 88 -2.04 -13.18 16.22
N ASP A 89 -1.71 -14.04 17.18
CA ASP A 89 -1.61 -15.48 16.98
C ASP A 89 -2.98 -16.09 16.68
N GLY A 90 -3.05 -16.85 15.58
CA GLY A 90 -4.29 -17.45 15.08
C GLY A 90 -5.14 -16.49 14.25
N GLY A 91 -4.72 -15.22 14.18
CA GLY A 91 -5.35 -14.14 13.43
C GLY A 91 -5.39 -14.31 11.92
N ARG A 92 -5.98 -13.32 11.25
CA ARG A 92 -6.07 -13.21 9.78
C ARG A 92 -6.37 -11.79 9.32
N LEU A 93 -6.05 -11.52 8.05
CA LEU A 93 -6.44 -10.32 7.32
C LEU A 93 -7.27 -10.75 6.10
N ASP A 94 -8.48 -10.22 5.98
CA ASP A 94 -9.39 -10.53 4.89
C ASP A 94 -9.89 -9.26 4.19
N TRP A 95 -9.64 -9.20 2.89
CA TRP A 95 -10.03 -8.09 2.05
C TRP A 95 -11.26 -8.46 1.24
N PHE A 96 -12.22 -7.56 1.22
CA PHE A 96 -13.44 -7.70 0.46
C PHE A 96 -13.67 -6.50 -0.44
N THR A 97 -14.21 -6.80 -1.61
CA THR A 97 -14.69 -5.80 -2.57
C THR A 97 -16.12 -6.13 -2.98
N LYS A 98 -16.84 -5.11 -3.43
CA LYS A 98 -18.17 -5.25 -4.02
C LYS A 98 -18.07 -5.77 -5.44
N GLY A 99 -18.98 -6.65 -5.84
CA GLY A 99 -19.01 -7.22 -7.18
C GLY A 99 -20.23 -8.10 -7.43
N TYR A 100 -20.38 -8.57 -8.67
CA TYR A 100 -21.43 -9.53 -9.02
C TYR A 100 -20.88 -10.95 -8.93
N ARG A 101 -21.63 -11.85 -8.30
CA ARG A 101 -21.38 -13.27 -8.39
C ARG A 101 -21.88 -13.78 -9.75
N THR A 102 -20.99 -14.28 -10.60
CA THR A 102 -21.41 -14.95 -11.85
C THR A 102 -21.19 -16.46 -11.71
N GLY A 103 -22.26 -17.17 -11.35
CA GLY A 103 -22.27 -18.64 -11.22
C GLY A 103 -23.20 -19.16 -10.13
N SER A 104 -23.78 -20.34 -10.36
CA SER A 104 -24.58 -21.10 -9.37
C SER A 104 -23.74 -22.10 -8.56
N ASP A 105 -22.48 -22.31 -8.94
CA ASP A 105 -21.60 -23.32 -8.33
C ASP A 105 -20.53 -22.66 -7.47
N SER A 106 -20.57 -22.98 -6.18
CA SER A 106 -19.73 -22.48 -5.08
C SER A 106 -18.21 -22.66 -5.23
N ASN A 107 -17.76 -23.30 -6.32
CA ASN A 107 -16.36 -23.73 -6.51
C ASN A 107 -15.70 -23.17 -7.78
N MET A 108 -16.39 -22.35 -8.58
CA MET A 108 -15.78 -21.68 -9.74
C MET A 108 -16.50 -20.35 -10.03
N ASP A 109 -16.58 -19.46 -9.03
CA ASP A 109 -17.25 -18.18 -9.18
C ASP A 109 -16.43 -17.24 -10.08
N GLY A 110 -16.81 -17.17 -11.35
CA GLY A 110 -16.46 -16.04 -12.19
C GLY A 110 -16.91 -14.77 -11.48
N VAL A 111 -15.98 -13.83 -11.32
CA VAL A 111 -16.29 -12.51 -10.79
C VAL A 111 -16.05 -11.56 -11.95
N THR A 112 -17.12 -11.14 -12.62
CA THR A 112 -17.10 -9.88 -13.39
C THR A 112 -17.25 -8.76 -12.37
N GLY A 113 -16.19 -8.53 -11.59
CA GLY A 113 -16.16 -7.54 -10.52
C GLY A 113 -15.71 -6.21 -11.08
N ASP A 114 -16.62 -5.48 -11.72
CA ASP A 114 -16.42 -4.07 -12.03
C ASP A 114 -16.62 -3.15 -10.81
N GLY A 115 -16.89 -3.72 -9.64
CA GLY A 115 -17.19 -2.99 -8.42
C GLY A 115 -18.67 -2.67 -8.23
N ASP A 116 -19.53 -3.02 -9.20
CA ASP A 116 -20.90 -2.48 -9.24
C ASP A 116 -21.96 -3.37 -8.59
N GLY A 117 -21.61 -4.61 -8.24
CA GLY A 117 -22.54 -5.53 -7.60
C GLY A 117 -22.59 -5.38 -6.09
N ASP A 118 -23.69 -5.83 -5.48
CA ASP A 118 -23.93 -5.67 -4.04
C ASP A 118 -23.34 -6.79 -3.18
N ASP A 119 -22.76 -7.84 -3.78
CA ASP A 119 -22.21 -8.96 -3.04
C ASP A 119 -20.81 -8.66 -2.50
N TRP A 120 -20.52 -9.13 -1.29
CA TRP A 120 -19.17 -9.11 -0.75
C TRP A 120 -18.36 -10.27 -1.32
N ILE A 121 -17.35 -9.93 -2.11
CA ILE A 121 -16.40 -10.89 -2.67
C ILE A 121 -15.15 -10.91 -1.80
N HIS A 122 -14.81 -12.08 -1.27
CA HIS A 122 -13.58 -12.29 -0.52
C HIS A 122 -12.39 -12.31 -1.48
N ALA A 123 -11.79 -11.15 -1.69
CA ALA A 123 -10.76 -10.88 -2.69
C ALA A 123 -9.39 -11.47 -2.32
N TYR A 124 -9.01 -11.30 -1.05
CA TYR A 124 -7.69 -11.69 -0.58
C TYR A 124 -7.69 -12.06 0.90
N SER A 125 -6.99 -13.13 1.28
CA SER A 125 -6.82 -13.55 2.68
C SER A 125 -5.39 -13.96 2.99
N ILE A 126 -4.91 -13.54 4.17
CA ILE A 126 -3.71 -14.06 4.82
C ILE A 126 -4.12 -14.53 6.21
N LYS A 127 -3.81 -15.77 6.58
CA LYS A 127 -3.96 -16.24 7.97
C LYS A 127 -2.60 -16.39 8.62
N HIS A 128 -2.58 -16.30 9.95
CA HIS A 128 -1.38 -16.45 10.77
C HIS A 128 -0.61 -17.74 10.44
N GLU A 129 -1.29 -18.87 10.32
CA GLU A 129 -0.68 -20.16 10.00
C GLU A 129 0.14 -20.15 8.70
N ASN A 130 -0.30 -19.36 7.71
CA ASN A 130 0.37 -19.27 6.41
C ASN A 130 1.73 -18.57 6.52
N ILE A 131 1.84 -17.52 7.33
CA ILE A 131 3.05 -16.69 7.42
C ILE A 131 3.98 -17.07 8.58
N ASN A 132 3.43 -17.68 9.64
CA ASN A 132 4.20 -18.09 10.82
C ASN A 132 5.12 -19.28 10.53
N SER A 133 4.63 -20.26 9.78
CA SER A 133 5.37 -21.51 9.51
C SER A 133 6.69 -21.30 8.76
N LEU A 134 6.76 -20.29 7.88
CA LEU A 134 7.97 -19.97 7.12
C LEU A 134 8.89 -18.98 7.85
N MET A 135 8.32 -17.88 8.35
CA MET A 135 9.09 -16.71 8.78
C MET A 135 8.92 -16.35 10.25
N GLY A 136 8.11 -17.09 11.01
CA GLY A 136 7.75 -16.73 12.39
C GLY A 136 6.95 -15.42 12.47
N SER A 137 6.35 -15.00 11.36
CA SER A 137 5.60 -13.75 11.27
C SER A 137 4.21 -13.89 11.87
N VAL A 138 3.75 -12.83 12.53
CA VAL A 138 2.42 -12.74 13.15
C VAL A 138 1.55 -11.74 12.41
N ILE A 139 0.22 -11.92 12.46
CA ILE A 139 -0.69 -10.88 12.00
C ILE A 139 -0.53 -9.68 12.92
N PRO A 140 -0.36 -8.45 12.39
CA PRO A 140 -0.13 -7.28 13.23
C PRO A 140 -1.19 -7.17 14.33
N GLY A 141 -0.75 -6.92 15.56
CA GLY A 141 -1.64 -6.64 16.70
C GLY A 141 -1.43 -5.25 17.30
N GLU A 142 -0.35 -4.57 16.90
CA GLU A 142 -0.02 -3.23 17.38
C GLU A 142 -1.05 -2.20 16.88
N PRO A 143 -1.45 -1.23 17.73
CA PRO A 143 -2.24 -0.08 17.30
C PRO A 143 -1.60 0.58 16.08
N THR A 144 -2.39 0.75 15.02
CA THR A 144 -1.92 1.22 13.71
C THR A 144 -2.81 2.36 13.22
N TYR A 145 -2.26 3.22 12.35
CA TYR A 145 -2.98 4.30 11.70
C TYR A 145 -3.26 3.95 10.23
N LEU A 146 -4.37 4.45 9.69
CA LEU A 146 -4.72 4.30 8.28
C LEU A 146 -4.17 5.49 7.49
N ILE A 147 -3.38 5.21 6.46
CA ILE A 147 -2.95 6.21 5.46
C ILE A 147 -3.74 5.97 4.18
N MET A 148 -4.35 7.02 3.65
CA MET A 148 -4.92 7.03 2.31
C MET A 148 -4.22 8.11 1.50
N ASN A 149 -3.60 7.73 0.40
CA ASN A 149 -2.89 8.65 -0.47
C ASN A 149 -3.01 8.23 -1.94
N THR A 150 -2.86 9.19 -2.83
CA THR A 150 -2.53 8.95 -4.23
C THR A 150 -1.02 9.09 -4.37
N ALA A 151 -0.35 8.05 -4.83
CA ALA A 151 1.08 8.13 -5.11
C ALA A 151 1.36 7.87 -6.58
N VAL A 152 2.40 8.53 -7.08
CA VAL A 152 2.85 8.51 -8.47
C VAL A 152 4.33 8.18 -8.43
N SER A 153 4.76 7.23 -9.25
CA SER A 153 6.16 6.83 -9.29
C SER A 153 6.61 6.46 -10.69
N SER A 154 7.85 6.83 -11.00
CA SER A 154 8.52 6.40 -12.22
C SER A 154 8.94 4.93 -12.19
N THR A 155 8.94 4.29 -11.02
CA THR A 155 9.34 2.87 -10.86
C THR A 155 8.16 1.91 -10.77
N TRP A 156 6.93 2.41 -10.57
CA TRP A 156 5.74 1.59 -10.47
C TRP A 156 4.51 2.30 -11.05
N GLY A 157 3.72 1.57 -11.85
CA GLY A 157 2.48 2.06 -12.45
C GLY A 157 2.63 2.88 -13.74
N PHE A 158 3.84 3.16 -14.19
CA PHE A 158 4.08 3.81 -15.50
C PHE A 158 4.19 2.77 -16.63
N PRO A 159 3.83 3.12 -17.88
CA PRO A 159 3.85 2.18 -19.00
C PRO A 159 5.23 1.54 -19.20
N TYR A 160 5.35 0.23 -18.98
CA TYR A 160 6.63 -0.48 -19.17
C TYR A 160 7.10 -0.47 -20.63
N ASP A 161 6.14 -0.54 -21.55
CA ASP A 161 6.36 -0.57 -22.99
C ASP A 161 6.00 0.80 -23.60
N THR A 162 6.97 1.70 -23.59
CA THR A 162 6.89 2.96 -24.34
C THR A 162 7.08 2.67 -25.84
N PRO A 163 6.38 3.37 -26.75
CA PRO A 163 6.61 3.22 -28.18
C PRO A 163 8.08 3.40 -28.56
N ASP A 164 8.59 2.68 -29.56
CA ASP A 164 10.02 2.71 -29.95
C ASP A 164 10.53 4.11 -30.33
N TRP A 165 9.65 4.97 -30.83
CA TRP A 165 9.96 6.36 -31.19
C TRP A 165 9.99 7.31 -29.99
N CYS A 166 9.52 6.86 -28.84
CA CYS A 166 9.47 7.66 -27.62
C CYS A 166 10.66 7.29 -26.70
N PRO A 167 11.44 8.27 -26.24
CA PRO A 167 12.49 7.99 -25.27
C PRO A 167 11.89 7.46 -23.96
N LYS A 168 12.63 6.57 -23.29
CA LYS A 168 12.29 6.06 -21.96
C LYS A 168 12.58 7.10 -20.89
N CYS A 169 11.79 8.18 -20.88
CA CYS A 169 11.80 9.22 -19.87
C CYS A 169 10.37 9.65 -19.55
N TYR A 170 10.11 10.02 -18.29
CA TYR A 170 8.77 10.35 -17.81
C TYR A 170 8.74 11.75 -17.22
N ASP A 171 8.39 12.72 -18.06
CA ASP A 171 8.29 14.12 -17.67
C ASP A 171 7.21 14.82 -18.51
N CYS A 172 6.17 15.31 -17.84
CA CYS A 172 5.05 16.00 -18.50
C CYS A 172 5.37 17.43 -18.93
N THR A 173 6.48 18.01 -18.46
CA THR A 173 6.95 19.34 -18.85
C THR A 173 7.84 19.28 -20.10
N ASN A 174 8.46 18.13 -20.36
CA ASN A 174 9.27 17.88 -21.55
C ASN A 174 8.45 17.17 -22.64
N SER A 175 8.15 17.85 -23.75
CA SER A 175 7.36 17.30 -24.86
C SER A 175 7.95 16.02 -25.47
N THR A 176 9.27 15.86 -25.40
CA THR A 176 9.98 14.68 -25.90
C THR A 176 9.79 13.47 -24.98
N CYS A 177 9.50 13.67 -23.69
CA CYS A 177 9.24 12.62 -22.71
C CYS A 177 7.75 12.38 -22.46
N ALA A 178 6.90 13.37 -22.74
CA ALA A 178 5.46 13.28 -22.51
C ALA A 178 4.78 12.12 -23.26
N CYS A 179 5.38 11.65 -24.36
CA CYS A 179 4.91 10.50 -25.13
C CYS A 179 5.02 9.16 -24.39
N ALA A 180 5.78 9.09 -23.30
CA ALA A 180 5.97 7.87 -22.52
C ALA A 180 4.77 7.59 -21.60
N PHE A 181 3.89 8.58 -21.43
CA PHE A 181 2.65 8.43 -20.67
C PHE A 181 1.49 8.00 -21.56
N ASN A 182 0.48 7.37 -20.95
CA ASN A 182 -0.79 7.13 -21.62
C ASN A 182 -1.43 8.46 -22.07
N PRO A 183 -2.10 8.48 -23.24
CA PRO A 183 -2.76 9.67 -23.75
C PRO A 183 -3.67 10.33 -22.70
N GLY A 184 -3.53 11.64 -22.53
CA GLY A 184 -4.33 12.43 -21.58
C GLY A 184 -3.73 12.56 -20.18
N PHE A 185 -2.81 11.68 -19.75
CA PHE A 185 -2.23 11.73 -18.40
C PHE A 185 -1.59 13.08 -18.08
N CYS A 186 -0.70 13.57 -18.94
CA CYS A 186 -0.04 14.86 -18.69
C CYS A 186 -0.99 16.06 -18.73
N ASN A 187 -2.06 15.99 -19.52
CA ASN A 187 -3.08 17.04 -19.53
C ASN A 187 -3.90 17.02 -18.24
N MET A 188 -4.26 15.83 -17.78
CA MET A 188 -4.97 15.61 -16.52
C MET A 188 -4.15 16.15 -15.33
N MET A 189 -2.85 15.82 -15.25
CA MET A 189 -1.96 16.34 -14.21
C MET A 189 -1.80 17.86 -14.26
N LYS A 190 -1.69 18.46 -15.47
CA LYS A 190 -1.55 19.92 -15.64
C LYS A 190 -2.81 20.69 -15.26
N LYS A 191 -3.98 20.12 -15.54
CA LYS A 191 -5.26 20.75 -15.21
C LYS A 191 -5.63 20.61 -13.73
N GLY A 192 -5.01 19.68 -13.01
CA GLY A 192 -5.40 19.36 -11.64
C GLY A 192 -6.74 18.63 -11.54
N ASP A 193 -7.22 18.05 -12.64
CA ASP A 193 -8.49 17.30 -12.70
C ASP A 193 -8.35 15.88 -12.08
N VAL A 194 -7.50 15.74 -11.04
CA VAL A 194 -7.23 14.47 -10.36
C VAL A 194 -7.49 14.65 -8.87
N ALA A 195 -8.42 13.87 -8.35
CA ALA A 195 -8.66 13.79 -6.93
C ALA A 195 -9.09 12.37 -6.54
N MET A 196 -8.66 11.94 -5.36
CA MET A 196 -9.22 10.77 -4.70
C MET A 196 -10.23 11.26 -3.67
N TYR A 197 -11.50 10.95 -3.89
CA TYR A 197 -12.58 11.29 -2.97
C TYR A 197 -12.84 10.10 -2.04
N VAL A 198 -12.84 10.37 -0.73
CA VAL A 198 -13.23 9.41 0.30
C VAL A 198 -14.48 9.95 0.97
N ASP A 199 -15.61 9.29 0.76
CA ASP A 199 -16.88 9.70 1.36
C ASP A 199 -16.88 9.46 2.88
N HIS A 200 -16.53 8.24 3.30
CA HIS A 200 -16.42 7.91 4.71
C HIS A 200 -15.47 6.74 4.96
N VAL A 201 -14.94 6.69 6.18
CA VAL A 201 -14.27 5.53 6.76
C VAL A 201 -15.08 5.11 7.98
N ARG A 202 -15.39 3.82 8.10
CA ARG A 202 -16.11 3.27 9.25
C ARG A 202 -15.30 2.14 9.86
N VAL A 203 -15.10 2.22 11.16
CA VAL A 203 -14.39 1.21 11.95
C VAL A 203 -15.39 0.56 12.87
N TYR A 204 -15.41 -0.78 12.86
CA TYR A 204 -16.28 -1.58 13.71
C TYR A 204 -15.43 -2.55 14.51
N GLN A 205 -15.84 -2.79 15.75
CA GLN A 205 -15.22 -3.76 16.63
C GLN A 205 -16.30 -4.60 17.27
N SER A 206 -16.19 -5.93 17.14
CA SER A 206 -17.13 -6.84 17.78
C SER A 206 -16.95 -6.79 19.30
N ARG A 207 -18.06 -6.69 20.02
CA ARG A 207 -18.10 -6.88 21.49
C ARG A 207 -18.17 -8.35 21.89
N ASP A 208 -18.47 -9.23 20.94
CA ASP A 208 -18.50 -10.67 21.15
C ASP A 208 -17.06 -11.21 21.17
N PRO A 209 -16.57 -11.72 22.31
CA PRO A 209 -15.22 -12.27 22.40
C PRO A 209 -15.02 -13.50 21.50
N THR A 210 -16.10 -14.21 21.15
CA THR A 210 -16.04 -15.40 20.29
C THR A 210 -15.94 -15.08 18.80
N ALA A 211 -16.20 -13.83 18.43
CA ALA A 211 -16.03 -13.36 17.05
C ALA A 211 -14.54 -13.20 16.66
N HIS A 212 -13.62 -13.24 17.64
CA HIS A 212 -12.21 -13.01 17.42
C HIS A 212 -11.47 -14.32 17.23
N VAL A 213 -11.16 -14.67 15.98
CA VAL A 213 -10.31 -15.83 15.64
C VAL A 213 -8.86 -15.41 15.77
N GLY A 214 -8.38 -15.29 17.00
CA GLY A 214 -7.01 -14.83 17.32
C GLY A 214 -6.93 -14.14 18.67
N GLY A 215 -6.17 -13.04 18.74
CA GLY A 215 -6.12 -12.19 19.93
C GLY A 215 -7.41 -11.39 20.13
N ASN A 216 -7.79 -11.15 21.39
CA ASN A 216 -8.86 -10.20 21.69
C ASN A 216 -8.50 -8.81 21.17
N HIS A 217 -9.44 -8.14 20.53
CA HIS A 217 -9.26 -6.73 20.17
C HIS A 217 -9.23 -5.89 21.45
N THR A 218 -8.24 -5.01 21.58
CA THR A 218 -8.19 -4.03 22.67
C THR A 218 -9.15 -2.88 22.38
N LEU A 219 -9.78 -2.34 23.43
CA LEU A 219 -10.67 -1.19 23.34
C LEU A 219 -9.96 0.03 23.93
N GLY A 220 -9.92 1.13 23.18
CA GLY A 220 -9.33 2.40 23.61
C GLY A 220 -8.00 2.71 22.94
N CYS A 221 -7.40 3.83 23.33
CA CYS A 221 -6.21 4.41 22.69
C CYS A 221 -4.89 4.04 23.39
N ASP A 222 -4.93 3.39 24.55
CA ASP A 222 -3.76 3.06 25.37
C ASP A 222 -3.85 1.62 25.89
N PRO A 223 -3.72 0.61 25.01
CA PRO A 223 -3.78 -0.77 25.42
C PRO A 223 -2.56 -1.13 26.29
N PRO A 224 -2.76 -1.72 27.49
CA PRO A 224 -1.69 -1.92 28.47
C PRO A 224 -0.59 -2.88 28.01
N GLU A 225 -0.86 -3.71 26.99
CA GLU A 225 0.10 -4.64 26.41
C GLU A 225 1.12 -3.95 25.48
N TYR A 226 0.89 -2.69 25.09
CA TYR A 226 1.74 -1.97 24.15
C TYR A 226 2.44 -0.79 24.82
N PRO A 227 3.66 -0.43 24.36
CA PRO A 227 4.46 0.58 25.00
C PRO A 227 3.91 2.00 24.80
N THR A 228 3.82 2.76 25.87
CA THR A 228 3.45 4.19 25.81
C THR A 228 4.54 5.02 25.13
N ARG A 229 4.19 6.24 24.71
CA ARG A 229 5.16 7.21 24.17
C ARG A 229 6.30 7.48 25.15
N GLU A 230 6.01 7.60 26.44
CA GLU A 230 6.98 7.82 27.51
C GLU A 230 7.86 6.59 27.70
N PHE A 231 7.29 5.38 27.62
CA PHE A 231 8.07 4.15 27.66
C PHE A 231 9.06 4.05 26.49
N ILE A 232 8.61 4.35 25.27
CA ILE A 232 9.46 4.35 24.07
C ILE A 232 10.59 5.39 24.20
N ARG A 233 10.31 6.59 24.74
CA ARG A 233 11.33 7.61 25.03
C ARG A 233 12.33 7.15 26.10
N GLY A 234 11.89 6.42 27.12
CA GLY A 234 12.78 5.87 28.15
C GLY A 234 13.61 4.66 27.68
N HIS A 235 13.16 3.98 26.63
CA HIS A 235 13.74 2.73 26.14
C HIS A 235 14.07 2.77 24.65
N GLU A 236 14.54 3.92 24.16
CA GLU A 236 14.79 4.19 22.74
C GLU A 236 15.59 3.09 22.05
N TYR A 237 16.61 2.54 22.72
CA TYR A 237 17.47 1.47 22.20
C TYR A 237 16.70 0.19 21.78
N ARG A 238 15.48 -0.03 22.29
CA ARG A 238 14.63 -1.17 21.91
C ARG A 238 13.85 -0.95 20.61
N TYR A 239 13.68 0.32 20.21
CA TYR A 239 12.88 0.75 19.06
C TYR A 239 13.75 1.35 17.95
N MET A 240 15.06 1.11 18.03
CA MET A 240 16.05 1.47 17.04
C MET A 240 16.48 0.20 16.31
N ARG A 241 16.79 0.32 15.01
CA ARG A 241 17.40 -0.81 14.31
C ARG A 241 18.81 -1.01 14.86
N ASN A 242 19.09 -2.20 15.37
CA ASN A 242 20.41 -2.57 15.85
C ASN A 242 21.26 -3.13 14.71
N PRO A 243 22.61 -3.09 14.83
CA PRO A 243 23.50 -3.78 13.91
C PRO A 243 23.06 -5.24 13.67
N PRO A 244 23.06 -5.74 12.42
CA PRO A 244 23.59 -5.12 11.20
C PRO A 244 22.61 -4.20 10.45
N PHE A 245 21.37 -4.06 10.92
CA PHE A 245 20.27 -3.45 10.14
C PHE A 245 20.27 -1.91 10.14
N SER A 246 20.89 -1.29 11.15
CA SER A 246 21.29 0.12 11.11
C SER A 246 22.47 0.36 12.05
N TYR A 247 23.39 1.23 11.62
CA TYR A 247 24.48 1.76 12.43
C TYR A 247 24.31 3.27 12.72
N GLU A 248 23.29 3.90 12.13
CA GLU A 248 23.15 5.36 12.08
C GLU A 248 21.89 5.87 12.79
N ASP A 249 20.97 4.97 13.18
CA ASP A 249 19.81 5.34 13.97
C ASP A 249 20.35 5.91 15.30
N LYS A 250 20.12 7.21 15.55
CA LYS A 250 20.45 7.88 16.82
C LYS A 250 19.26 7.94 17.78
N HIS A 251 18.07 7.76 17.23
CA HIS A 251 16.78 7.69 17.92
C HIS A 251 15.90 6.68 17.19
N PRO A 252 14.82 6.15 17.82
CA PRO A 252 13.76 5.43 17.11
C PRO A 252 13.24 6.25 15.95
N ILE A 253 12.50 5.64 15.02
CA ILE A 253 11.81 6.38 13.96
C ILE A 253 10.81 7.35 14.63
N LYS A 254 11.31 8.56 14.90
CA LYS A 254 10.66 9.68 15.58
C LYS A 254 10.39 10.82 14.62
N TYR A 255 10.88 10.72 13.39
CA TYR A 255 10.58 11.72 12.40
C TYR A 255 9.06 11.75 12.28
N ARG A 256 8.55 12.97 12.47
CA ARG A 256 7.13 13.31 12.42
C ARG A 256 6.51 12.47 11.30
N ILE A 257 5.33 11.90 11.52
CA ILE A 257 4.51 11.41 10.41
C ILE A 257 4.62 12.50 9.35
N GLU A 258 5.31 12.20 8.25
CA GLU A 258 5.63 13.21 7.26
C GLU A 258 4.28 13.69 6.79
N ARG A 259 3.93 14.92 7.16
CA ARG A 259 2.67 15.50 6.73
C ARG A 259 2.84 15.63 5.23
N GLY A 260 2.12 14.80 4.49
CA GLY A 260 2.06 14.91 3.04
C GLY A 260 1.73 16.35 2.64
N GLY A 261 2.20 16.75 1.47
CA GLY A 261 2.18 18.15 1.05
C GLY A 261 3.61 18.62 0.83
N GLY A 262 4.07 18.53 -0.42
CA GLY A 262 5.28 19.22 -0.82
C GLY A 262 5.15 20.71 -0.51
N ARG A 263 6.26 21.36 -0.19
CA ARG A 263 6.28 22.82 -0.03
C ARG A 263 6.06 23.43 -1.41
N CYS A 264 4.86 23.92 -1.67
CA CYS A 264 4.55 24.67 -2.88
C CYS A 264 5.09 26.08 -2.70
N GLU A 265 6.02 26.49 -3.55
CA GLU A 265 6.50 27.89 -3.59
C GLU A 265 5.54 28.74 -4.42
N THR A 266 4.87 28.11 -5.38
CA THR A 266 3.84 28.69 -6.23
C THR A 266 2.62 27.77 -6.30
N ASP A 267 1.45 28.34 -6.60
CA ASP A 267 0.21 27.57 -6.76
C ASP A 267 0.31 26.48 -7.84
N ALA A 268 1.16 26.70 -8.85
CA ALA A 268 1.46 25.74 -9.90
C ALA A 268 2.20 24.48 -9.41
N ASP A 269 2.97 24.60 -8.31
CA ASP A 269 3.71 23.48 -7.71
C ASP A 269 2.78 22.51 -6.97
N CYS A 270 1.57 22.96 -6.61
CA CYS A 270 0.60 22.24 -5.80
C CYS A 270 -0.42 21.43 -6.61
N GLY A 271 -0.20 21.22 -7.92
CA GLY A 271 -1.14 20.47 -8.77
C GLY A 271 -2.51 21.14 -8.92
N GLY A 272 -2.65 22.40 -8.51
CA GLY A 272 -3.89 23.16 -8.56
C GLY A 272 -3.98 23.99 -9.83
N GLY A 273 -4.50 23.42 -10.91
CA GLY A 273 -5.03 24.19 -12.02
C GLY A 273 -6.28 24.98 -11.59
N GLY A 274 -6.09 26.15 -10.96
CA GLY A 274 -6.98 27.30 -11.09
C GLY A 274 -8.48 27.17 -10.77
N ALA A 275 -8.93 26.26 -9.90
CA ALA A 275 -10.34 26.20 -9.48
C ALA A 275 -10.47 26.11 -7.95
N GLY A 276 -10.28 27.25 -7.27
CA GLY A 276 -10.43 27.38 -5.82
C GLY A 276 -10.47 28.84 -5.36
N SER A 277 -11.14 29.72 -6.12
CA SER A 277 -11.44 31.07 -5.63
C SER A 277 -12.50 30.99 -4.53
N THR A 278 -12.10 31.13 -3.27
CA THR A 278 -12.54 32.24 -2.40
C THR A 278 -11.87 32.19 -1.01
N ASN A 279 -11.22 33.30 -0.66
CA ASN A 279 -10.63 33.67 0.64
C ASN A 279 -9.42 32.90 1.13
N SER A 280 -8.28 33.21 0.49
CA SER A 280 -6.94 33.03 1.03
C SER A 280 -6.71 33.90 2.26
N THR A 281 -6.78 33.28 3.44
CA THR A 281 -5.83 33.56 4.51
C THR A 281 -5.25 32.23 4.95
N ASN A 282 -4.03 31.93 4.49
CA ASN A 282 -3.17 30.83 4.93
C ASN A 282 -3.86 29.45 5.01
N GLY A 283 -4.22 28.88 3.87
CA GLY A 283 -4.70 27.51 3.75
C GLY A 283 -3.58 26.49 3.88
N THR A 284 -3.11 26.25 5.10
CA THR A 284 -2.60 24.91 5.42
C THR A 284 -3.80 23.96 5.36
N ALA A 285 -3.67 22.81 4.71
CA ALA A 285 -4.55 21.67 5.00
C ALA A 285 -4.20 21.18 6.41
N ALA A 286 -4.62 21.95 7.41
CA ALA A 286 -4.52 21.60 8.80
C ALA A 286 -5.62 20.58 9.07
N VAL A 287 -5.22 19.34 9.31
CA VAL A 287 -5.95 18.53 10.28
C VAL A 287 -5.70 19.23 11.62
N ASN A 288 -6.73 19.89 12.14
CA ASN A 288 -6.74 20.35 13.52
C ASN A 288 -6.78 19.09 14.39
N ASP A 289 -5.60 18.66 14.85
CA ASP A 289 -5.51 17.88 16.08
C ASP A 289 -5.65 18.90 17.23
N ASP A 290 -6.89 19.20 17.60
CA ASP A 290 -7.17 19.69 18.94
C ASP A 290 -7.05 18.49 19.89
N ASP A 291 -5.81 18.24 20.34
CA ASP A 291 -5.50 17.37 21.46
C ASP A 291 -6.12 17.95 22.75
N ASN A 292 -6.99 17.16 23.39
CA ASN A 292 -7.26 17.22 24.82
C ASN A 292 -7.30 15.80 25.37
#